data_AF-A0A6P9B328-F1
#
_entry.id   AF-A0A6P9B328-F1
#
_cell.length_a   1.000
_cell.length_b   1.000
_cell.length_c   1.000
_cell.angle_alpha   90.00
_cell.angle_beta   90.00
_cell.angle_gamma   90.00
#
_symmetry.space_group_name_H-M   'P 1'
#
loop_
_entity.id
_entity.type
_entity.pdbx_description
1 polymer ?
#
loop_
_entity_poly.entity_id
_entity_poly.type
_entity_poly.pdbx_seq_one_letter_code
_entity_poly.pdbx_strand_id
1 'polypeptide(L)'
;MRYCEYLGKYFCQCCHENAQMVIPSRILRRWDFGKYYVSNFSKDLLHKIWNDPLFNMQDVNSALYRKVKPLNQVRLLRIQLYHMKNMFKTCRLAKGLLDAFDAVPGHLTEDLHLYSLNDLSAIKKGELVPRLTELLRVGEVHVEKCMLCQAKGFICEFCQNEDDILFPFELNKCKTCEECRACYHKGCFRSGPCPKCARLQARRELLAKQSLEANLSDYEPEEDDTVGAAT
;
A
#
# COMPACT_ATOMS: atom_id res chain seq x y z
N MET A 1 -1.48 20.70 40.87
CA MET A 1 -1.58 20.53 39.40
C MET A 1 -1.02 19.16 39.02
N ARG A 2 -1.51 18.53 37.95
CA ARG A 2 -1.07 17.22 37.46
C ARG A 2 -0.74 17.32 35.96
N TYR A 3 0.30 16.62 35.50
CA TYR A 3 0.79 16.70 34.11
C TYR A 3 0.17 15.59 33.26
N CYS A 4 -0.46 15.97 32.14
CA CYS A 4 -0.99 15.02 31.16
C CYS A 4 0.07 14.69 30.10
N GLU A 5 0.51 13.44 30.06
CA GLU A 5 1.55 12.95 29.14
C GLU A 5 1.12 12.89 27.67
N TYR A 6 -0.20 12.91 27.39
CA TYR A 6 -0.71 12.97 26.02
C TYR A 6 -0.71 14.39 25.45
N LEU A 7 -1.27 15.36 26.18
CA LEU A 7 -1.38 16.76 25.71
C LEU A 7 -0.15 17.61 26.02
N GLY A 8 0.74 17.15 26.92
CA GLY A 8 1.92 17.91 27.34
C GLY A 8 1.60 19.17 28.15
N LYS A 9 0.50 19.15 28.93
CA LYS A 9 0.00 20.31 29.69
C LYS A 9 -0.38 19.93 31.12
N TYR A 10 -0.38 20.91 32.01
CA TYR A 10 -0.83 20.76 33.39
C TYR A 10 -2.33 21.02 33.55
N PHE A 11 -2.98 20.23 34.40
CA PHE A 11 -4.40 20.29 34.69
C PHE A 11 -4.65 20.35 36.21
N CYS A 12 -5.79 20.90 36.63
CA CYS A 12 -6.21 20.86 38.03
C CYS A 12 -6.56 19.41 38.46
N GLN A 13 -6.74 19.18 39.77
CA GLN A 13 -7.02 17.84 40.28
C GLN A 13 -8.39 17.30 39.85
N CYS A 14 -9.36 18.17 39.54
CA CYS A 14 -10.68 17.79 39.02
C CYS A 14 -10.63 17.36 37.54
N CYS A 15 -9.78 17.97 36.72
CA CYS A 15 -9.67 17.66 35.28
C CYS A 15 -8.70 16.51 34.98
N HIS A 16 -7.99 16.01 35.99
CA HIS A 16 -6.97 14.99 35.85
C HIS A 16 -6.94 14.11 37.10
N GLU A 17 -7.63 12.97 37.05
CA GLU A 17 -7.80 12.07 38.19
C GLU A 17 -6.72 10.97 38.28
N ASN A 18 -5.56 11.20 37.66
CA ASN A 18 -4.47 10.22 37.57
C ASN A 18 -4.88 8.95 36.82
N ALA A 19 -5.82 9.06 35.88
CA ALA A 19 -6.07 8.01 34.91
C ALA A 19 -4.79 7.73 34.11
N GLN A 20 -4.57 6.47 33.74
CA GLN A 20 -3.38 6.05 32.99
C GLN A 20 -3.77 5.42 31.65
N MET A 21 -3.11 5.87 30.59
CA MET A 21 -3.31 5.40 29.22
C MET A 21 -1.97 5.20 28.50
N VAL A 22 -1.97 4.37 27.46
CA VAL A 22 -0.84 4.33 26.52
C VAL A 22 -0.81 5.63 25.71
N ILE A 23 0.38 6.09 25.32
CA ILE A 23 0.55 7.36 24.61
C ILE A 23 0.96 7.09 23.15
N PRO A 24 0.16 7.51 22.15
CA PRO A 24 0.44 7.20 20.74
C PRO A 24 1.84 7.60 20.28
N SER A 25 2.29 8.81 20.66
CA SER A 25 3.62 9.31 20.28
C SER A 25 4.76 8.46 20.84
N ARG A 26 4.60 7.86 22.04
CA ARG A 26 5.58 6.95 22.65
C ARG A 26 5.61 5.60 21.95
N ILE A 27 4.44 5.06 21.58
CA ILE A 27 4.33 3.83 20.78
C ILE A 27 5.04 4.02 19.43
N LEU A 28 4.72 5.08 18.70
CA LEU A 28 5.23 5.32 17.34
C LEU A 28 6.73 5.67 17.31
N ARG A 29 7.28 6.26 18.38
CA ARG A 29 8.71 6.62 18.42
C ARG A 29 9.58 5.52 19.02
N ARG A 30 9.09 4.82 20.03
CA ARG A 30 9.91 3.94 20.89
C ARG A 30 9.32 2.54 21.09
N TRP A 31 8.18 2.23 20.47
CA TRP A 31 7.45 0.98 20.71
C TRP A 31 7.10 0.76 22.18
N ASP A 32 6.83 1.87 22.89
CA ASP A 32 6.54 1.89 24.32
C ASP A 32 5.04 1.86 24.58
N PHE A 33 4.58 0.78 25.21
CA PHE A 33 3.18 0.56 25.61
C PHE A 33 2.98 0.73 27.12
N GLY A 34 3.92 1.38 27.81
CA GLY A 34 3.75 1.81 29.19
C GLY A 34 2.51 2.70 29.33
N LYS A 35 1.85 2.61 30.49
CA LYS A 35 0.73 3.48 30.81
C LYS A 35 1.24 4.71 31.56
N TYR A 36 0.79 5.88 31.12
CA TYR A 36 1.23 7.17 31.63
C TYR A 36 0.02 8.00 32.05
N TYR A 37 0.23 8.90 33.00
CA TYR A 37 -0.83 9.73 33.53
C TYR A 37 -1.37 10.70 32.47
N VAL A 38 -2.69 10.75 32.35
CA VAL A 38 -3.39 11.61 31.38
C VAL A 38 -4.56 12.33 32.05
N SER A 39 -4.94 13.49 31.50
CA SER A 39 -6.17 14.18 31.90
C SER A 39 -7.40 13.38 31.52
N ASN A 40 -8.53 13.66 32.18
CA ASN A 40 -9.79 12.94 31.93
C ASN A 40 -10.21 13.08 30.46
N PHE A 41 -10.13 14.30 29.92
CA PHE A 41 -10.36 14.57 28.50
C PHE A 41 -9.48 13.71 27.57
N SER A 42 -8.16 13.61 27.87
CA SER A 42 -7.24 12.82 27.04
C SER A 42 -7.53 11.33 27.12
N LYS A 43 -7.91 10.82 28.29
CA LYS A 43 -8.37 9.43 28.45
C LYS A 43 -9.57 9.15 27.56
N ASP A 44 -10.59 10.00 27.63
CA ASP A 44 -11.84 9.82 26.88
C ASP A 44 -11.59 9.91 25.36
N LEU A 45 -10.77 10.86 24.93
CA LEU A 45 -10.35 10.98 23.54
C LEU A 45 -9.60 9.73 23.06
N LEU A 46 -8.61 9.25 23.83
CA LEU A 46 -7.81 8.08 23.46
C LEU A 46 -8.67 6.80 23.38
N HIS A 47 -9.69 6.66 24.23
CA HIS A 47 -10.68 5.59 24.11
C HIS A 47 -11.53 5.75 22.85
N LYS A 48 -11.99 6.97 22.55
CA LYS A 48 -12.84 7.23 21.38
C LYS A 48 -12.14 6.86 20.07
N ILE A 49 -10.85 7.19 19.94
CA ILE A 49 -10.06 6.91 18.72
C ILE A 49 -9.36 5.56 18.73
N TRP A 50 -9.68 4.66 19.67
CA TRP A 50 -8.90 3.44 19.91
C TRP A 50 -8.82 2.54 18.67
N ASN A 51 -9.91 2.45 17.91
CA ASN A 51 -10.02 1.65 16.70
C ASN A 51 -9.87 2.47 15.42
N ASP A 52 -9.72 3.80 15.52
CA ASP A 52 -9.64 4.66 14.36
C ASP A 52 -8.25 4.55 13.73
N PRO A 53 -8.13 4.26 12.42
CA PRO A 53 -6.84 4.13 11.75
C PRO A 53 -6.26 5.53 11.47
N LEU A 54 -5.61 6.13 12.47
CA LEU A 54 -5.12 7.52 12.39
C LEU A 54 -3.60 7.63 12.27
N PHE A 55 -2.87 6.56 12.53
CA PHE A 55 -1.42 6.63 12.69
C PHE A 55 -0.70 6.02 11.49
N ASN A 56 -0.21 6.89 10.58
CA ASN A 56 0.64 6.46 9.48
C ASN A 56 2.08 6.22 9.98
N MET A 57 2.48 4.95 10.06
CA MET A 57 3.80 4.56 10.58
C MET A 57 4.95 5.01 9.67
N GLN A 58 4.72 5.02 8.35
CA GLN A 58 5.74 5.41 7.37
C GLN A 58 6.09 6.89 7.51
N ASP A 59 5.06 7.75 7.61
CA ASP A 59 5.22 9.20 7.71
C ASP A 59 5.78 9.62 9.08
N VAL A 60 5.39 8.92 10.15
CA VAL A 60 5.82 9.27 11.51
C VAL A 60 7.22 8.74 11.83
N ASN A 61 7.51 7.46 11.55
CA ASN A 61 8.78 6.82 11.89
C ASN A 61 8.99 5.49 11.14
N SER A 62 9.28 5.55 9.83
CA SER A 62 9.55 4.37 9.00
C SER A 62 10.67 3.45 9.54
N ALA A 63 11.61 3.98 10.32
CA ALA A 63 12.68 3.19 10.93
C ALA A 63 12.16 2.15 11.95
N LEU A 64 10.95 2.34 12.50
CA LEU A 64 10.37 1.41 13.47
C LEU A 64 10.11 0.03 12.88
N TYR A 65 9.76 -0.04 11.59
CA TYR A 65 9.64 -1.32 10.87
C TYR A 65 10.92 -2.14 10.93
N ARG A 66 12.10 -1.50 10.90
CA ARG A 66 13.38 -2.23 11.01
C ARG A 66 13.69 -2.66 12.44
N LYS A 67 13.21 -1.91 13.44
CA LYS A 67 13.51 -2.13 14.86
C LYS A 67 12.58 -3.14 15.53
N VAL A 68 11.36 -3.27 15.04
CA VAL A 68 10.30 -4.09 15.67
C VAL A 68 9.88 -5.21 14.72
N LYS A 69 10.37 -6.43 14.97
CA LYS A 69 10.12 -7.59 14.09
C LYS A 69 8.63 -7.90 13.88
N PRO A 70 7.77 -7.97 14.92
CA PRO A 70 6.34 -8.25 14.71
C PRO A 70 5.62 -7.18 13.88
N LEU A 71 6.00 -5.92 14.05
CA LEU A 71 5.46 -4.81 13.25
C LEU A 71 5.86 -4.95 11.78
N ASN A 72 7.13 -5.29 11.50
CA ASN A 72 7.58 -5.55 10.13
C ASN A 72 6.84 -6.74 9.53
N GLN A 73 6.65 -7.81 10.30
CA GLN A 73 5.93 -9.00 9.84
C GLN A 73 4.49 -8.65 9.45
N VAL A 74 3.78 -7.89 10.28
CA VAL A 74 2.45 -7.38 9.93
C VAL A 74 2.50 -6.49 8.69
N ARG A 75 3.48 -5.60 8.55
CA ARG A 75 3.63 -4.79 7.33
C ARG A 75 3.74 -5.67 6.08
N LEU A 76 4.59 -6.69 6.10
CA LEU A 76 4.77 -7.60 4.97
C LEU A 76 3.46 -8.34 4.67
N LEU A 77 2.80 -8.90 5.69
CA LEU A 77 1.50 -9.56 5.53
C LEU A 77 0.45 -8.62 4.92
N ARG A 78 0.38 -7.36 5.36
CA ARG A 78 -0.54 -6.36 4.80
C ARG A 78 -0.26 -6.05 3.33
N ILE A 79 1.01 -5.98 2.91
CA ILE A 79 1.36 -5.81 1.49
C ILE A 79 0.84 -7.00 0.68
N GLN A 80 1.01 -8.23 1.17
CA GLN A 80 0.52 -9.43 0.50
C GLN A 80 -1.01 -9.42 0.39
N LEU A 81 -1.69 -9.17 1.51
CA LEU A 81 -3.15 -9.11 1.58
C LEU A 81 -3.74 -8.01 0.69
N TYR A 82 -3.08 -6.85 0.60
CA TYR A 82 -3.48 -5.76 -0.30
C TYR A 82 -3.50 -6.22 -1.76
N HIS A 83 -2.42 -6.86 -2.22
CA HIS A 83 -2.34 -7.37 -3.58
C HIS A 83 -3.37 -8.47 -3.84
N MET A 84 -3.55 -9.38 -2.89
CA MET A 84 -4.57 -10.43 -2.97
C MET A 84 -5.98 -9.87 -3.06
N LYS A 85 -6.34 -8.94 -2.17
CA LYS A 85 -7.69 -8.35 -2.13
C LYS A 85 -8.02 -7.65 -3.44
N ASN A 86 -7.08 -6.90 -4.01
CA ASN A 86 -7.26 -6.26 -5.32
C ASN A 86 -7.46 -7.28 -6.45
N MET A 87 -6.73 -8.39 -6.41
CA MET A 87 -6.93 -9.47 -7.38
C MET A 87 -8.32 -10.12 -7.21
N PHE A 88 -8.72 -10.42 -5.98
CA PHE A 88 -10.00 -11.06 -5.65
C PHE A 88 -11.21 -10.19 -5.99
N LYS A 89 -11.11 -8.87 -5.87
CA LYS A 89 -12.14 -7.91 -6.34
C LYS A 89 -12.48 -8.08 -7.83
N THR A 90 -11.57 -8.66 -8.62
CA THR A 90 -11.75 -8.93 -10.05
C THR A 90 -11.88 -10.42 -10.38
N CYS A 91 -12.08 -11.28 -9.38
CA CYS A 91 -12.31 -12.71 -9.54
C CYS A 91 -13.74 -13.06 -9.10
N ARG A 92 -14.59 -13.43 -10.07
CA ARG A 92 -15.98 -13.82 -9.79
C ARG A 92 -16.15 -15.07 -8.92
N LEU A 93 -15.08 -15.87 -8.75
CA LEU A 93 -15.06 -17.08 -7.92
C LEU A 93 -14.57 -16.80 -6.49
N ALA A 94 -14.15 -15.57 -6.18
CA ALA A 94 -13.57 -15.20 -4.88
C ALA A 94 -14.57 -14.50 -3.94
N LYS A 95 -15.88 -14.51 -4.22
CA LYS A 95 -16.86 -13.73 -3.44
C LYS A 95 -16.84 -14.07 -1.94
N GLY A 96 -16.95 -15.36 -1.59
CA GLY A 96 -16.90 -15.77 -0.17
C GLY A 96 -15.53 -15.56 0.49
N LEU A 97 -14.46 -15.45 -0.32
CA LEU A 97 -13.12 -15.13 0.19
C LEU A 97 -12.98 -13.63 0.52
N LEU A 98 -13.60 -12.76 -0.27
CA LEU A 98 -13.65 -11.32 0.05
C LEU A 98 -14.36 -11.07 1.38
N ASP A 99 -15.44 -11.80 1.68
CA ASP A 99 -16.12 -11.71 2.97
C ASP A 99 -15.17 -12.04 4.15
N ALA A 100 -14.26 -13.01 3.97
CA ALA A 100 -13.23 -13.31 4.98
C ALA A 100 -12.18 -12.19 5.11
N PHE A 101 -11.85 -11.50 4.02
CA PHE A 101 -10.96 -10.32 4.03
C PHE A 101 -11.63 -9.10 4.68
N ASP A 102 -12.94 -8.98 4.58
CA ASP A 102 -13.71 -7.89 5.20
C ASP A 102 -14.04 -8.16 6.68
N ALA A 103 -13.75 -9.38 7.18
CA ALA A 103 -13.86 -9.71 8.60
C ALA A 103 -12.75 -9.07 9.47
N VAL A 104 -11.69 -8.54 8.85
CA VAL A 104 -10.69 -7.68 9.52
C VAL A 104 -10.97 -6.21 9.18
N PRO A 105 -10.57 -5.25 10.05
CA PRO A 105 -10.68 -3.83 9.72
C PRO A 105 -10.10 -3.52 8.32
N GLY A 106 -10.89 -2.82 7.49
CA GLY A 106 -10.59 -2.64 6.06
C GLY A 106 -9.20 -2.04 5.79
N HIS A 107 -8.75 -1.08 6.61
CA HIS A 107 -7.43 -0.46 6.47
C HIS A 107 -6.27 -1.46 6.57
N LEU A 108 -6.44 -2.62 7.22
CA LEU A 108 -5.41 -3.66 7.29
C LEU A 108 -5.21 -4.38 5.95
N THR A 109 -6.20 -4.36 5.06
CA THR A 109 -6.13 -5.02 3.74
C THR A 109 -6.16 -4.04 2.57
N GLU A 110 -6.38 -2.74 2.83
CA GLU A 110 -6.53 -1.72 1.79
C GLU A 110 -5.49 -0.59 1.88
N ASP A 111 -4.90 -0.40 3.05
CA ASP A 111 -3.78 0.51 3.29
C ASP A 111 -2.57 -0.29 3.81
N LEU A 112 -1.36 0.24 3.64
CA LEU A 112 -0.11 -0.42 4.02
C LEU A 112 0.49 0.10 5.33
N HIS A 113 0.21 1.36 5.67
CA HIS A 113 0.95 2.12 6.67
C HIS A 113 0.09 2.75 7.76
N LEU A 114 -1.23 2.79 7.57
CA LEU A 114 -2.18 3.32 8.54
C LEU A 114 -2.51 2.27 9.62
N TYR A 115 -2.46 2.64 10.89
CA TYR A 115 -2.79 1.78 12.03
C TYR A 115 -3.67 2.53 13.04
N SER A 116 -4.49 1.79 13.77
CA SER A 116 -5.15 2.23 15.00
C SER A 116 -4.33 1.88 16.24
N LEU A 117 -4.70 2.42 17.40
CA LEU A 117 -4.09 2.01 18.68
C LEU A 117 -4.38 0.53 18.98
N ASN A 118 -5.57 0.06 18.62
CA ASN A 118 -5.94 -1.33 18.76
C ASN A 118 -5.03 -2.26 17.96
N ASP A 119 -4.72 -1.91 16.70
CA ASP A 119 -3.83 -2.73 15.86
C ASP A 119 -2.43 -2.80 16.46
N LEU A 120 -1.86 -1.66 16.86
CA LEU A 120 -0.52 -1.61 17.46
C LEU A 120 -0.45 -2.43 18.75
N SER A 121 -1.52 -2.38 19.56
CA SER A 121 -1.67 -3.20 20.77
C SER A 121 -1.75 -4.69 20.43
N ALA A 122 -2.56 -5.07 19.44
CA ALA A 122 -2.69 -6.46 18.98
C ALA A 122 -1.38 -7.00 18.40
N ILE A 123 -0.58 -6.17 17.71
CA ILE A 123 0.78 -6.53 17.27
C ILE A 123 1.67 -6.79 18.49
N LYS A 124 1.64 -5.89 19.49
CA LYS A 124 2.46 -6.03 20.71
C LYS A 124 2.10 -7.28 21.52
N LYS A 125 0.83 -7.69 21.51
CA LYS A 125 0.31 -8.91 22.15
C LYS A 125 0.56 -10.17 21.34
N GLY A 126 0.94 -10.06 20.07
CA GLY A 126 1.16 -11.20 19.18
C GLY A 126 -0.11 -11.79 18.56
N GLU A 127 -1.24 -11.07 18.64
CA GLU A 127 -2.55 -11.54 18.19
C GLU A 127 -2.77 -11.27 16.69
N LEU A 128 -2.20 -10.18 16.16
CA LEU A 128 -2.49 -9.76 14.80
C LEU A 128 -1.75 -10.59 13.73
N VAL A 129 -0.52 -11.04 14.03
CA VAL A 129 0.28 -11.82 13.07
C VAL A 129 -0.43 -13.13 12.68
N PRO A 130 -0.82 -14.02 13.63
CA PRO A 130 -1.49 -15.27 13.27
C PRO A 130 -2.77 -15.05 12.47
N ARG A 131 -3.56 -14.04 12.84
CA ARG A 131 -4.81 -13.70 12.16
C ARG A 131 -4.60 -13.33 10.69
N LEU A 132 -3.60 -12.49 10.40
CA LEU A 132 -3.29 -12.09 9.03
C LEU A 132 -2.60 -13.21 8.23
N THR A 133 -1.79 -14.05 8.89
CA THR A 133 -1.18 -15.22 8.26
C THR A 133 -2.22 -16.24 7.83
N GLU A 134 -3.24 -16.51 8.64
CA GLU A 134 -4.32 -17.42 8.26
C GLU A 134 -5.12 -16.86 7.07
N LEU A 135 -5.40 -15.55 7.07
CA LEU A 135 -6.09 -14.91 5.95
C LEU A 135 -5.28 -15.01 4.63
N LEU A 136 -3.96 -14.80 4.72
CA LEU A 136 -3.04 -14.98 3.60
C LEU A 136 -3.10 -16.43 3.08
N ARG A 137 -3.02 -17.41 3.97
CA ARG A 137 -3.04 -18.85 3.63
C ARG A 137 -4.32 -19.24 2.89
N VAL A 138 -5.49 -18.81 3.37
CA VAL A 138 -6.77 -19.07 2.68
C VAL A 138 -6.78 -18.42 1.30
N GLY A 139 -6.21 -17.22 1.19
CA GLY A 139 -5.99 -16.56 -0.09
C GLY A 139 -5.11 -17.38 -1.04
N GLU A 140 -3.98 -17.89 -0.57
CA GLU A 140 -3.01 -18.62 -1.39
C GLU A 140 -3.63 -19.89 -1.97
N VAL A 141 -4.36 -20.64 -1.14
CA VAL A 141 -5.12 -21.83 -1.57
C VAL A 141 -6.13 -21.50 -2.67
N HIS A 142 -6.78 -20.33 -2.61
CA HIS A 142 -7.68 -19.91 -3.68
C HIS A 142 -6.91 -19.61 -4.96
N VAL A 143 -5.81 -18.85 -4.90
CA VAL A 143 -5.02 -18.51 -6.08
C VAL A 143 -4.52 -19.77 -6.78
N GLU A 144 -3.97 -20.73 -6.02
CA GLU A 144 -3.48 -22.01 -6.53
C GLU A 144 -4.57 -22.79 -7.31
N LYS A 145 -5.81 -22.80 -6.82
CA LYS A 145 -6.90 -23.61 -7.39
C LYS A 145 -7.77 -22.85 -8.41
N CYS A 146 -7.65 -21.53 -8.49
CA CYS A 146 -8.54 -20.70 -9.31
C CYS A 146 -7.86 -20.28 -10.62
N MET A 147 -8.28 -20.88 -11.74
CA MET A 147 -7.77 -20.54 -13.07
C MET A 147 -7.93 -19.05 -13.44
N LEU A 148 -8.97 -18.38 -12.93
CA LEU A 148 -9.16 -16.94 -13.16
C LEU A 148 -8.13 -16.08 -12.40
N CYS A 149 -7.65 -16.55 -11.24
CA CYS A 149 -6.57 -15.89 -10.52
C CYS A 149 -5.23 -16.24 -11.15
N GLN A 150 -5.01 -17.51 -11.53
CA GLN A 150 -3.80 -17.94 -12.24
C GLN A 150 -3.53 -17.12 -13.51
N ALA A 151 -4.58 -16.87 -14.30
CA ALA A 151 -4.50 -16.05 -15.51
C ALA A 151 -4.13 -14.57 -15.27
N LYS A 152 -4.15 -14.10 -14.02
CA LYS A 152 -3.73 -12.74 -13.63
C LYS A 152 -2.28 -12.66 -13.16
N GLY A 153 -1.59 -13.81 -13.07
CA GLY A 153 -0.18 -13.86 -12.75
C GLY A 153 0.70 -13.28 -13.86
N PHE A 154 1.98 -13.14 -13.58
CA PHE A 154 2.97 -12.57 -14.49
C PHE A 154 4.00 -13.60 -14.88
N ILE A 155 4.30 -13.69 -16.18
CA ILE A 155 5.51 -14.35 -16.68
C ILE A 155 6.64 -13.33 -16.64
N CYS A 156 7.78 -13.70 -16.07
CA CYS A 156 8.92 -12.79 -15.99
C CYS A 156 9.53 -12.56 -17.37
N GLU A 157 9.49 -11.33 -17.86
CA GLU A 157 9.94 -11.02 -19.22
C GLU A 157 11.44 -11.21 -19.47
N PHE A 158 12.25 -11.28 -18.41
CA PHE A 158 13.69 -11.47 -18.52
C PHE A 158 14.07 -12.93 -18.79
N CYS A 159 13.46 -13.88 -18.06
CA CYS A 159 13.77 -15.30 -18.21
C CYS A 159 12.75 -16.06 -19.06
N GLN A 160 11.56 -15.49 -19.27
CA GLN A 160 10.46 -16.10 -20.02
C GLN A 160 10.10 -17.51 -19.52
N ASN A 161 10.32 -17.78 -18.23
CA ASN A 161 9.94 -19.06 -17.64
C ASN A 161 8.42 -19.09 -17.41
N GLU A 162 7.70 -19.80 -18.27
CA GLU A 162 6.24 -19.94 -18.21
C GLU A 162 5.77 -20.88 -17.08
N ASP A 163 6.66 -21.74 -16.58
CA ASP A 163 6.35 -22.68 -15.49
C ASP A 163 6.35 -22.01 -14.10
N ASP A 164 6.94 -20.82 -13.96
CA ASP A 164 7.02 -20.08 -12.69
C ASP A 164 6.28 -18.74 -12.76
N ILE A 165 4.96 -18.83 -12.65
CA ILE A 165 4.05 -17.69 -12.65
C ILE A 165 4.22 -16.88 -11.36
N LEU A 166 4.47 -15.58 -11.52
CA LEU A 166 4.70 -14.66 -10.41
C LEU A 166 3.43 -13.91 -10.03
N PHE A 167 3.22 -13.74 -8.72
CA PHE A 167 2.19 -12.87 -8.19
C PHE A 167 2.77 -11.74 -7.34
N PRO A 168 2.19 -10.52 -7.37
CA PRO A 168 2.70 -9.38 -6.59
C PRO A 168 2.77 -9.62 -5.07
N PHE A 169 2.00 -10.56 -4.53
CA PHE A 169 2.04 -10.93 -3.11
C PHE A 169 3.18 -11.90 -2.75
N GLU A 170 3.91 -12.44 -3.72
CA GLU A 170 5.06 -13.33 -3.49
C GLU A 170 6.35 -12.53 -3.25
N LEU A 171 6.36 -11.75 -2.18
CA LEU A 171 7.42 -10.76 -1.87
C LEU A 171 8.82 -11.34 -1.81
N ASN A 172 8.98 -12.66 -1.64
CA ASN A 172 10.28 -13.33 -1.62
C ASN A 172 10.78 -13.72 -3.02
N LYS A 173 9.88 -13.95 -3.98
CA LYS A 173 10.22 -14.39 -5.33
C LYS A 173 10.33 -13.23 -6.31
N CYS A 174 9.37 -12.30 -6.26
CA CYS A 174 9.27 -11.24 -7.26
C CYS A 174 9.56 -9.84 -6.71
N LYS A 175 9.94 -8.96 -7.64
CA LYS A 175 9.98 -7.51 -7.50
C LYS A 175 8.97 -6.93 -8.48
N THR A 176 8.10 -6.06 -7.99
CA THR A 176 7.09 -5.36 -8.80
C THR A 176 7.65 -4.01 -9.25
N CYS A 177 7.46 -3.66 -10.52
CA CYS A 177 7.77 -2.33 -11.03
C CYS A 177 6.80 -1.30 -10.43
N GLU A 178 7.33 -0.20 -9.89
CA GLU A 178 6.51 0.84 -9.23
C GLU A 178 5.63 1.61 -10.23
N GLU A 179 6.08 1.74 -11.47
CA GLU A 179 5.38 2.44 -12.56
C GLU A 179 4.27 1.58 -13.19
N CYS A 180 4.64 0.46 -13.83
CA CYS A 180 3.69 -0.34 -14.62
C CYS A 180 3.11 -1.56 -13.89
N ARG A 181 3.51 -1.78 -12.64
CA ARG A 181 3.08 -2.90 -11.78
C ARG A 181 3.35 -4.31 -12.31
N ALA A 182 4.19 -4.45 -13.35
CA ALA A 182 4.64 -5.75 -13.81
C ALA A 182 5.55 -6.43 -12.77
N CYS A 183 5.44 -7.75 -12.63
CA CYS A 183 6.27 -8.54 -11.70
C CYS A 183 7.39 -9.26 -12.45
N TYR A 184 8.56 -9.27 -11.82
CA TYR A 184 9.76 -9.93 -12.32
C TYR A 184 10.44 -10.69 -11.18
N HIS A 185 11.16 -11.78 -11.46
CA HIS A 185 11.97 -12.42 -10.42
C HIS A 185 12.96 -11.42 -9.85
N LYS A 186 13.16 -11.45 -8.53
CA LYS A 186 14.19 -10.61 -7.86
C LYS A 186 15.57 -10.84 -8.45
N GLY A 187 15.89 -12.08 -8.81
CA GLY A 187 17.16 -12.45 -9.43
C GLY A 187 17.33 -11.91 -10.85
N CYS A 188 16.24 -11.68 -11.59
CA CYS A 188 16.26 -11.15 -12.95
C CYS A 188 16.28 -9.62 -12.97
N PHE A 189 15.44 -8.98 -12.15
CA PHE A 189 15.30 -7.52 -12.15
C PHE A 189 16.25 -6.85 -11.16
N ARG A 190 17.56 -6.87 -11.47
CA ARG A 190 18.63 -6.34 -10.61
C ARG A 190 18.90 -4.85 -10.83
N SER A 191 19.12 -4.45 -12.08
CA SER A 191 19.53 -3.11 -12.47
C SER A 191 19.06 -2.80 -13.88
N GLY A 192 18.74 -1.53 -14.15
CA GLY A 192 18.27 -1.06 -15.46
C GLY A 192 16.77 -0.75 -15.50
N PRO A 193 16.30 -0.19 -16.63
CA PRO A 193 14.90 0.19 -16.79
C PRO A 193 14.00 -1.05 -16.86
N CYS A 194 12.76 -0.89 -16.42
CA CYS A 194 11.74 -1.92 -16.63
C CYS A 194 11.47 -2.11 -18.14
N PRO A 195 11.58 -3.33 -18.68
CA PRO A 195 11.46 -3.56 -20.12
C PRO A 195 10.06 -3.20 -20.65
N LYS A 196 9.02 -3.46 -19.85
CA LYS A 196 7.64 -3.07 -20.19
C LYS A 196 7.48 -1.56 -20.24
N CYS A 197 8.04 -0.82 -19.29
CA CYS A 197 8.02 0.64 -19.30
C CYS A 197 8.77 1.20 -20.52
N ALA A 198 9.94 0.64 -20.87
CA ALA A 198 10.70 1.04 -22.05
C ALA A 198 9.88 0.84 -23.35
N ARG A 199 9.20 -0.29 -23.51
CA ARG A 199 8.31 -0.52 -24.67
C ARG A 199 7.13 0.46 -24.70
N LEU A 200 6.51 0.72 -23.55
CA LEU A 200 5.40 1.67 -23.44
C LEU A 200 5.84 3.09 -23.80
N GLN A 201 7.03 3.50 -23.35
CA GLN A 201 7.60 4.80 -23.68
C GLN A 201 7.93 4.91 -25.17
N ALA A 202 8.65 3.95 -25.74
CA ALA A 202 8.97 3.93 -27.18
C ALA A 202 7.71 3.99 -28.06
N ARG A 203 6.64 3.28 -27.66
CA ARG A 203 5.35 3.33 -28.35
C ARG A 203 4.70 4.71 -28.26
N ARG A 204 4.75 5.38 -27.11
CA ARG A 204 4.22 6.75 -26.95
C ARG A 204 4.99 7.75 -27.80
N GLU A 205 6.32 7.64 -27.84
CA GLU A 205 7.17 8.51 -28.65
C GLU A 205 6.89 8.35 -30.15
N LEU A 206 6.69 7.10 -30.62
CA LEU A 206 6.32 6.84 -32.01
C LEU A 206 4.97 7.47 -32.38
N LEU A 207 3.95 7.31 -31.54
CA LEU A 207 2.62 7.90 -31.77
C LEU A 207 2.66 9.43 -31.75
N ALA A 208 3.48 10.02 -30.88
CA ALA A 208 3.66 11.47 -30.84
C ALA A 208 4.31 11.99 -32.15
N LYS A 209 5.36 11.32 -32.64
CA LYS A 209 5.99 11.66 -33.93
C LYS A 209 5.02 11.59 -35.09
N GLN A 210 4.25 10.50 -35.18
CA GLN A 210 3.22 10.33 -36.23
C GLN A 210 2.16 11.44 -36.18
N SER A 211 1.72 11.84 -34.98
CA SER A 211 0.78 12.95 -34.83
C SER A 211 1.38 14.30 -35.23
N LEU A 212 2.65 14.55 -34.91
CA LEU A 212 3.36 15.77 -35.34
C LEU A 212 3.53 15.83 -36.86
N GLU A 213 3.90 14.71 -37.49
CA GLU A 213 4.03 14.60 -38.94
C GLU A 213 2.69 14.82 -39.66
N ALA A 214 1.59 14.24 -39.14
CA ALA A 214 0.25 14.46 -39.68
C ALA A 214 -0.22 15.93 -39.54
N ASN A 215 0.08 16.59 -38.42
CA ASN A 215 -0.26 18.00 -38.24
C ASN A 215 0.55 18.95 -39.15
N LEU A 216 1.77 18.55 -39.56
CA LEU A 216 2.61 19.31 -40.48
C LEU A 216 2.20 19.13 -41.94
N SER A 217 1.64 17.98 -42.32
CA SER A 217 1.14 17.75 -43.68
C SER A 217 -0.17 18.47 -43.99
N ASP A 218 -0.91 18.91 -42.97
CA ASP A 218 -2.17 19.67 -43.13
C ASP A 218 -1.93 21.19 -43.31
N TYR A 219 -0.68 21.65 -43.29
CA TYR A 219 -0.31 23.03 -43.59
C TYR A 219 0.11 23.15 -45.07
N GLU A 220 -0.86 23.33 -45.97
CA GLU A 220 -0.56 23.84 -47.32
C GLU A 220 -0.26 25.35 -47.22
N PRO A 221 0.90 25.84 -47.70
CA PRO A 221 1.12 27.27 -47.81
C PRO A 221 0.20 27.84 -48.91
N GLU A 222 -0.64 28.81 -48.57
CA GLU A 222 -1.45 29.52 -49.57
C GLU A 222 -0.52 30.18 -50.62
N GLU A 223 -0.67 29.79 -51.88
CA GLU A 223 -0.04 30.45 -53.02
C GLU A 223 -0.67 31.85 -53.20
N ASP A 224 0.16 32.89 -53.08
CA ASP A 224 -0.22 34.28 -53.33
C ASP A 224 -0.45 34.49 -54.84
N ASP A 225 -1.69 34.28 -55.28
CA ASP A 225 -2.16 34.63 -56.62
C ASP A 225 -2.33 36.16 -56.72
N THR A 226 -1.23 36.90 -56.91
CA THR A 226 -1.32 38.26 -57.42
C THR A 226 -1.61 38.21 -58.92
N VAL A 227 -2.89 38.16 -59.29
CA VAL A 227 -3.34 38.44 -60.67
C VAL A 227 -4.23 39.67 -60.69
N GLY A 228 -3.72 40.71 -61.35
CA GLY A 228 -4.53 41.52 -62.25
C GLY A 228 -4.68 43.00 -61.92
N ALA A 229 -4.19 43.85 -62.82
CA ALA A 229 -5.10 44.61 -63.67
C ALA A 229 -4.36 45.15 -64.91
N ALA A 230 -5.04 44.99 -66.04
CA ALA A 230 -4.63 45.42 -67.37
C ALA A 230 -4.74 46.95 -67.56
N THR A 231 -4.13 47.38 -68.67
CA THR A 231 -4.36 48.63 -69.42
C THR A 231 -5.83 48.96 -69.64
#